data_AF-A0A0C3LF25-F1
#
_entry.id   AF-A0A0C3LF25-F1
#
_cell.length_a   1.000
_cell.length_b   1.000
_cell.length_c   1.000
_cell.angle_alpha   90.00
_cell.angle_beta   90.00
_cell.angle_gamma   90.00
#
_symmetry.space_group_name_H-M   'P 1'
#
loop_
_entity.id
_entity.type
_entity.pdbx_description
1 polymer ?
#
loop_
_entity_poly.entity_id
_entity_poly.type
_entity_poly.pdbx_seq_one_letter_code
_entity_poly.pdbx_strand_id
1 'polypeptide(L)'
;MRFSLVVLFAASLVSASSVFKRWNDDYGVPSCAKPCVANVDPWPCSRDDKACICINSNYGAQLDECIEGACSPEDVKAATEAGKKYCKAAGIDPENPFPKCGVHCFENAPTSNCYQDDNKCLCEEKDFLESFVWCFKDSCKGEDLKTAKCVGEAWCRAAGVDISSIFGS
;
A
#
# COMPACT_ATOMS: atom_id res chain seq x y z
N MET A 1 -55.67 31.37 4.00
CA MET A 1 -55.12 30.11 3.43
C MET A 1 -53.64 30.07 3.80
N ARG A 2 -53.24 29.21 4.75
CA ARG A 2 -51.83 29.02 5.12
C ARG A 2 -51.38 27.72 4.47
N PHE A 3 -50.54 27.81 3.45
CA PHE A 3 -49.92 26.63 2.82
C PHE A 3 -48.67 26.26 3.62
N SER A 4 -48.72 25.13 4.31
CA SER A 4 -47.55 24.52 4.95
C SER A 4 -46.74 23.77 3.89
N LEU A 5 -45.50 24.20 3.64
CA LEU A 5 -44.54 23.47 2.81
C LEU A 5 -43.79 22.48 3.70
N VAL A 6 -44.03 21.18 3.51
CA VAL A 6 -43.24 20.11 4.12
C VAL A 6 -42.02 19.88 3.23
N VAL A 7 -40.85 20.32 3.69
CA VAL A 7 -39.56 20.05 3.03
C VAL A 7 -39.12 18.64 3.44
N LEU A 8 -39.28 17.67 2.54
CA LEU A 8 -38.73 16.33 2.67
C LEU A 8 -37.22 16.37 2.36
N PHE A 9 -36.39 16.28 3.40
CA PHE A 9 -34.96 16.03 3.23
C PHE A 9 -34.75 14.57 2.80
N ALA A 10 -34.46 14.35 1.52
CA ALA A 10 -33.92 13.10 1.04
C ALA A 10 -32.47 12.97 1.54
N ALA A 11 -32.25 12.13 2.55
CA ALA A 11 -30.90 11.76 2.96
C ALA A 11 -30.25 10.94 1.83
N SER A 12 -29.25 11.52 1.18
CA SER A 12 -28.40 10.83 0.22
C SER A 12 -27.61 9.74 0.94
N LEU A 13 -28.07 8.49 0.82
CA LEU A 13 -27.26 7.31 1.08
C LEU A 13 -26.15 7.30 0.02
N VAL A 14 -24.93 7.65 0.42
CA VAL A 14 -23.74 7.36 -0.40
C VAL A 14 -23.60 5.85 -0.38
N SER A 15 -24.18 5.18 -1.38
CA SER A 15 -24.08 3.74 -1.54
C SER A 15 -22.61 3.35 -1.60
N ALA A 16 -22.20 2.37 -0.80
CA ALA A 16 -20.85 1.80 -0.79
C ALA A 16 -20.34 1.40 -2.19
N SER A 17 -21.23 1.27 -3.18
CA SER A 17 -20.97 1.04 -4.60
C SER A 17 -20.03 2.06 -5.26
N SER A 18 -19.90 3.29 -4.76
CA SER A 18 -19.00 4.29 -5.37
C SER A 18 -17.52 3.96 -5.18
N VAL A 19 -17.16 3.30 -4.07
CA VAL A 19 -15.77 2.86 -3.79
C VAL A 19 -15.41 1.66 -4.66
N PHE A 20 -16.34 0.71 -4.84
CA PHE A 20 -16.15 -0.46 -5.70
C PHE A 20 -16.09 -0.13 -7.20
N LYS A 21 -16.74 0.96 -7.62
CA LYS A 21 -16.71 1.40 -9.03
C LYS A 21 -15.32 1.86 -9.45
N ARG A 22 -14.55 2.48 -8.55
CA ARG A 22 -13.15 2.91 -8.81
C ARG A 22 -12.22 1.74 -9.14
N TRP A 23 -12.27 0.64 -8.42
CA TRP A 23 -11.34 -0.49 -8.67
C TRP A 23 -11.58 -1.20 -10.01
N ASN A 24 -12.84 -1.30 -10.45
CA ASN A 24 -13.17 -1.85 -11.77
C ASN A 24 -12.73 -0.95 -12.91
N ASP A 25 -13.15 0.31 -12.85
CA ASP A 25 -13.03 1.21 -13.99
C ASP A 25 -11.58 1.70 -14.14
N ASP A 26 -10.82 1.79 -13.04
CA ASP A 26 -9.45 2.36 -13.07
C ASP A 26 -8.36 1.29 -13.33
N TYR A 27 -8.55 0.03 -12.91
CA TYR A 27 -7.48 -0.99 -12.95
C TYR A 27 -7.86 -2.33 -13.62
N GLY A 28 -9.15 -2.57 -13.90
CA GLY A 28 -9.60 -3.77 -14.63
C GLY A 28 -9.68 -5.04 -13.78
N VAL A 29 -10.07 -4.93 -12.51
CA VAL A 29 -10.20 -6.07 -11.60
C VAL A 29 -11.35 -7.00 -12.03
N PRO A 30 -11.11 -8.31 -12.21
CA PRO A 30 -12.16 -9.28 -12.57
C PRO A 30 -13.28 -9.35 -11.54
N SER A 31 -14.49 -9.69 -11.99
CA SER A 31 -15.66 -9.73 -11.10
C SER A 31 -15.55 -10.72 -9.95
N CYS A 32 -14.90 -11.86 -10.15
CA CYS A 32 -14.64 -12.86 -9.11
C CYS A 32 -13.69 -12.36 -8.02
N ALA A 33 -12.78 -11.43 -8.32
CA ALA A 33 -11.78 -10.92 -7.38
C ALA A 33 -12.26 -9.76 -6.49
N LYS A 34 -13.39 -9.12 -6.84
CA LYS A 34 -13.92 -7.95 -6.11
C LYS A 34 -14.22 -8.24 -4.64
N PRO A 35 -14.85 -9.38 -4.29
CA PRO A 35 -15.10 -9.69 -2.88
C PRO A 35 -13.79 -9.85 -2.11
N CYS A 36 -12.74 -10.40 -2.72
CA CYS A 36 -11.43 -10.55 -2.09
C CYS A 36 -10.80 -9.20 -1.76
N VAL A 37 -10.69 -8.31 -2.77
CA VAL A 37 -10.16 -6.95 -2.57
C VAL A 37 -10.89 -6.18 -1.47
N ALA A 38 -12.20 -6.38 -1.36
CA ALA A 38 -13.01 -5.65 -0.39
C ALA A 38 -12.97 -6.21 1.03
N ASN A 39 -12.79 -7.52 1.18
CA ASN A 39 -12.93 -8.18 2.48
C ASN A 39 -11.59 -8.56 3.11
N VAL A 40 -10.55 -8.84 2.32
CA VAL A 40 -9.20 -9.12 2.86
C VAL A 40 -8.70 -7.88 3.59
N ASP A 41 -8.30 -8.03 4.85
CA ASP A 41 -7.92 -6.92 5.71
C ASP A 41 -6.49 -6.42 5.41
N PRO A 42 -6.29 -5.15 5.01
CA PRO A 42 -4.98 -4.59 4.74
C PRO A 42 -4.21 -4.19 5.99
N TRP A 43 -4.76 -4.40 7.19
CA TRP A 43 -4.08 -4.09 8.45
C TRP A 43 -2.62 -4.58 8.43
N PRO A 44 -1.64 -3.77 8.86
CA PRO A 44 -1.76 -2.44 9.50
C PRO A 44 -1.98 -1.23 8.58
N CYS A 45 -2.06 -1.44 7.27
CA CYS A 45 -2.31 -0.35 6.33
C CYS A 45 -3.77 0.13 6.37
N SER A 46 -3.98 1.43 6.17
CA SER A 46 -5.30 1.95 5.84
C SER A 46 -5.70 1.55 4.42
N ARG A 47 -7.01 1.37 4.17
CA ARG A 47 -7.57 1.09 2.82
C ARG A 47 -7.23 2.16 1.78
N ASP A 48 -6.95 3.39 2.23
CA ASP A 48 -6.58 4.51 1.36
C ASP A 48 -5.05 4.64 1.16
N ASP A 49 -4.25 3.91 1.94
CA ASP A 49 -2.79 3.93 1.84
C ASP A 49 -2.29 2.91 0.81
N LYS A 50 -2.44 3.29 -0.47
CA LYS A 50 -2.10 2.43 -1.60
C LYS A 50 -0.66 1.92 -1.55
N ALA A 51 0.29 2.78 -1.16
CA ALA A 51 1.70 2.42 -1.11
C ALA A 51 1.97 1.38 -0.03
N CYS A 52 1.40 1.54 1.17
CA CYS A 52 1.49 0.55 2.24
C CYS A 52 0.86 -0.78 1.84
N ILE A 53 -0.35 -0.76 1.26
CA ILE A 53 -1.04 -1.97 0.78
C ILE A 53 -0.17 -2.75 -0.21
N CYS A 54 0.49 -2.06 -1.14
CA CYS A 54 1.35 -2.66 -2.15
C CYS A 54 2.65 -3.29 -1.62
N ILE A 55 3.07 -2.93 -0.40
CA ILE A 55 4.25 -3.48 0.27
C ILE A 55 3.87 -4.49 1.36
N ASN A 56 2.62 -4.51 1.79
CA ASN A 56 2.13 -5.44 2.81
C ASN A 56 2.03 -6.87 2.24
N SER A 57 3.09 -7.65 2.45
CA SER A 57 3.19 -9.04 1.99
C SER A 57 2.10 -9.94 2.58
N ASN A 58 1.68 -9.71 3.82
CA ASN A 58 0.60 -10.48 4.46
C ASN A 58 -0.76 -10.20 3.81
N TYR A 59 -1.05 -8.95 3.46
CA TYR A 59 -2.23 -8.61 2.69
C TYR A 59 -2.18 -9.25 1.30
N GLY A 60 -1.03 -9.15 0.61
CA GLY A 60 -0.81 -9.76 -0.70
C GLY A 60 -1.09 -11.26 -0.71
N ALA A 61 -0.52 -12.00 0.25
CA ALA A 61 -0.70 -13.44 0.37
C ALA A 61 -2.17 -13.85 0.61
N GLN A 62 -2.87 -13.17 1.52
CA GLN A 62 -4.30 -13.44 1.77
C GLN A 62 -5.19 -13.06 0.58
N LEU A 63 -4.83 -11.98 -0.13
CA LEU A 63 -5.53 -11.56 -1.33
C LEU A 63 -5.38 -12.59 -2.45
N ASP A 64 -4.15 -13.05 -2.68
CA ASP A 64 -3.85 -14.06 -3.69
C ASP A 64 -4.57 -15.38 -3.36
N GLU A 65 -4.52 -15.86 -2.12
CA GLU A 65 -5.23 -17.08 -1.69
C GLU A 65 -6.75 -16.97 -1.94
N CYS A 66 -7.34 -15.82 -1.60
CA CYS A 66 -8.77 -15.59 -1.85
C CYS A 66 -9.09 -15.60 -3.36
N ILE A 67 -8.27 -14.94 -4.17
CA ILE A 67 -8.49 -14.83 -5.63
C ILE A 67 -8.32 -16.20 -6.29
N GLU A 68 -7.30 -16.96 -5.93
CA GLU A 68 -7.07 -18.32 -6.44
C GLU A 68 -8.24 -19.27 -6.10
N GLY A 69 -8.86 -19.09 -4.94
CA GLY A 69 -10.05 -19.85 -4.55
C GLY A 69 -11.35 -19.43 -5.25
N ALA A 70 -11.42 -18.21 -5.79
CA ALA A 70 -12.65 -17.62 -6.33
C ALA A 70 -12.67 -17.46 -7.86
N CYS A 71 -11.52 -17.46 -8.52
CA CYS A 71 -11.35 -17.07 -9.92
C CYS A 71 -10.79 -18.20 -10.79
N SER A 72 -10.98 -18.10 -12.11
CA SER A 72 -10.29 -18.98 -13.07
C SER A 72 -8.80 -18.58 -13.18
N PRO A 73 -7.91 -19.46 -13.68
CA PRO A 73 -6.51 -19.11 -13.88
C PRO A 73 -6.27 -17.87 -14.77
N GLU A 74 -7.15 -17.63 -15.74
CA GLU A 74 -7.13 -16.43 -16.58
C GLU A 74 -7.50 -15.18 -15.80
N ASP A 75 -8.54 -15.27 -14.96
CA ASP A 75 -8.96 -14.17 -14.10
C ASP A 75 -7.95 -13.91 -12.96
N VAL A 76 -7.28 -14.93 -12.43
CA VAL A 76 -6.16 -14.76 -11.49
C VAL A 76 -5.08 -13.90 -12.13
N LYS A 77 -4.64 -14.23 -13.37
CA LYS A 77 -3.65 -13.43 -14.10
C LYS A 77 -4.13 -11.99 -14.34
N ALA A 78 -5.39 -11.81 -14.71
CA ALA A 78 -5.96 -10.48 -14.92
C ALA A 78 -6.01 -9.67 -13.61
N ALA A 79 -6.32 -10.31 -12.48
CA ALA A 79 -6.29 -9.68 -11.16
C ALA A 79 -4.87 -9.30 -10.73
N THR A 80 -3.88 -10.16 -10.96
CA THR A 80 -2.46 -9.84 -10.71
C THR A 80 -2.02 -8.61 -11.52
N GLU A 81 -2.35 -8.55 -12.81
CA GLU A 81 -2.01 -7.40 -13.65
C GLU A 81 -2.75 -6.11 -13.22
N ALA A 82 -3.99 -6.22 -12.74
CA ALA A 82 -4.71 -5.10 -12.14
C ALA A 82 -4.01 -4.61 -10.86
N GLY A 83 -3.56 -5.52 -9.98
CA GLY A 83 -2.76 -5.21 -8.81
C GLY A 83 -1.46 -4.50 -9.15
N LYS A 84 -0.74 -4.96 -10.18
CA LYS A 84 0.47 -4.28 -10.68
C LYS A 84 0.19 -2.84 -11.13
N LYS A 85 -0.89 -2.61 -11.88
CA LYS A 85 -1.29 -1.26 -12.30
C LYS A 85 -1.67 -0.39 -11.11
N TYR A 86 -2.38 -0.94 -10.13
CA TYR A 86 -2.74 -0.25 -8.90
C TYR A 86 -1.50 0.24 -8.14
N CYS A 87 -0.50 -0.63 -7.96
CA CYS A 87 0.74 -0.28 -7.27
C CYS A 87 1.60 0.71 -8.05
N LYS A 88 1.72 0.54 -9.36
CA LYS A 88 2.45 1.49 -10.22
C LYS A 88 1.84 2.88 -10.17
N ALA A 89 0.50 3.00 -10.10
CA ALA A 89 -0.19 4.27 -9.91
C ALA A 89 0.06 4.90 -8.53
N ALA A 90 0.51 4.13 -7.53
CA ALA A 90 0.97 4.61 -6.23
C ALA A 90 2.49 4.91 -6.19
N GLY A 91 3.19 4.79 -7.33
CA GLY A 91 4.64 4.98 -7.42
C GLY A 91 5.46 3.78 -6.93
N ILE A 92 4.83 2.62 -6.75
CA ILE A 92 5.48 1.38 -6.32
C ILE A 92 5.55 0.42 -7.51
N ASP A 93 6.75 -0.02 -7.86
CA ASP A 93 6.91 -1.19 -8.74
C ASP A 93 6.87 -2.45 -7.87
N PRO A 94 5.80 -3.25 -7.87
CA PRO A 94 5.69 -4.42 -6.98
C PRO A 94 6.74 -5.49 -7.27
N GLU A 95 7.36 -5.48 -8.45
CA GLU A 95 8.46 -6.40 -8.78
C GLU A 95 9.81 -5.90 -8.25
N ASN A 96 9.99 -4.58 -8.12
CA ASN A 96 11.22 -3.92 -7.68
C ASN A 96 10.89 -2.65 -6.89
N PRO A 97 10.33 -2.77 -5.67
CA PRO A 97 9.74 -1.62 -5.00
C PRO A 97 10.78 -0.57 -4.60
N PHE A 98 11.97 -1.01 -4.19
CA PHE A 98 13.06 -0.09 -3.89
C PHE A 98 13.83 0.29 -5.15
N PRO A 99 14.13 1.58 -5.35
CA PRO A 99 14.99 2.00 -6.45
C PRO A 99 16.40 1.43 -6.25
N LYS A 100 17.08 1.10 -7.34
CA LYS A 100 18.41 0.46 -7.31
C LYS A 100 19.43 1.23 -6.46
N CYS A 101 19.34 2.57 -6.45
CA CYS A 101 20.21 3.42 -5.63
C CYS A 101 20.07 3.17 -4.12
N GLY A 102 18.92 2.66 -3.65
CA GLY A 102 18.62 2.47 -2.23
C GLY A 102 18.76 1.04 -1.73
N VAL A 103 18.90 0.04 -2.61
CA VAL A 103 18.92 -1.38 -2.20
C VAL A 103 20.01 -1.65 -1.15
N HIS A 104 21.21 -1.14 -1.39
CA HIS A 104 22.34 -1.30 -0.46
C HIS A 104 22.15 -0.59 0.89
N CYS A 105 21.21 0.36 1.00
CA CYS A 105 20.96 1.07 2.25
C CYS A 105 20.31 0.17 3.31
N PHE A 106 19.51 -0.82 2.90
CA PHE A 106 19.02 -1.85 3.83
C PHE A 106 20.13 -2.79 4.28
N GLU A 107 20.92 -3.28 3.32
CA GLU A 107 21.95 -4.30 3.55
C GLU A 107 23.04 -3.81 4.52
N ASN A 108 23.33 -2.51 4.50
CA ASN A 108 24.40 -1.91 5.30
C ASN A 108 23.90 -1.17 6.56
N ALA A 109 22.59 -1.06 6.78
CA ALA A 109 22.08 -0.39 7.96
C ALA A 109 22.32 -1.24 9.23
N PRO A 110 22.71 -0.61 10.35
CA PRO A 110 22.95 -1.34 11.60
C PRO A 110 21.62 -1.87 12.14
N THR A 111 21.49 -3.19 12.27
CA THR A 111 20.26 -3.82 12.75
C THR A 111 20.19 -3.92 14.27
N SER A 112 21.27 -3.57 14.99
CA SER A 112 21.32 -3.68 16.46
C SER A 112 20.93 -5.11 16.89
N ASN A 113 19.93 -5.25 17.77
CA ASN A 113 19.39 -6.53 18.21
C ASN A 113 18.21 -7.05 17.35
N CYS A 114 17.83 -6.36 16.29
CA CYS A 114 16.77 -6.79 15.39
C CYS A 114 17.27 -7.83 14.39
N TYR A 115 16.41 -8.79 14.07
CA TYR A 115 16.61 -9.67 12.92
C TYR A 115 16.36 -8.89 11.61
N GLN A 116 17.02 -9.29 10.53
CA GLN A 116 16.91 -8.60 9.23
C GLN A 116 15.51 -8.67 8.61
N ASP A 117 14.70 -9.66 9.00
CA ASP A 117 13.32 -9.85 8.57
C ASP A 117 12.28 -9.39 9.60
N ASP A 118 12.72 -8.89 10.76
CA ASP A 118 11.83 -8.26 11.75
C ASP A 118 11.64 -6.78 11.39
N ASN A 119 10.83 -6.56 10.35
CA ASN A 119 10.55 -5.22 9.82
C ASN A 119 10.03 -4.27 10.91
N LYS A 120 9.25 -4.78 11.88
CA LYS A 120 8.73 -3.96 12.97
C LYS A 120 9.86 -3.51 13.89
N CYS A 121 10.70 -4.44 14.35
CA CYS A 121 11.86 -4.10 15.16
C CYS A 121 12.77 -3.10 14.45
N LEU A 122 13.11 -3.35 13.17
CA LEU A 122 13.95 -2.46 12.38
C LEU A 122 13.34 -1.06 12.24
N CYS A 123 12.02 -0.96 12.04
CA CYS A 123 11.32 0.32 11.94
C CYS A 123 11.15 1.06 13.27
N GLU A 124 11.39 0.40 14.41
CA GLU A 124 11.42 1.02 15.74
C GLU A 124 12.86 1.33 16.19
N GLU A 125 13.88 0.75 15.55
CA GLU A 125 15.30 0.94 15.85
C GLU A 125 15.82 2.25 15.25
N LYS A 126 16.26 3.15 16.13
CA LYS A 126 16.64 4.51 15.76
C LYS A 126 17.89 4.54 14.90
N ASP A 127 18.93 3.78 15.28
CA ASP A 127 20.20 3.78 14.56
C ASP A 127 20.05 3.19 13.15
N PHE A 128 19.18 2.18 13.01
CA PHE A 128 18.78 1.63 11.72
C PHE A 128 18.14 2.72 10.86
N LEU A 129 17.07 3.37 11.36
CA LEU A 129 16.30 4.37 10.62
C LEU A 129 17.15 5.58 10.23
N GLU A 130 17.98 6.10 11.13
CA GLU A 130 18.85 7.25 10.83
C GLU A 130 19.87 6.91 9.73
N SER A 131 20.55 5.76 9.85
CA SER A 131 21.49 5.27 8.84
C SER A 131 20.80 5.03 7.50
N PHE A 132 19.64 4.38 7.53
CA PHE A 132 18.86 4.03 6.37
C PHE A 132 18.35 5.26 5.60
N VAL A 133 17.75 6.21 6.32
CA VAL A 133 17.25 7.49 5.76
C VAL A 133 18.39 8.34 5.22
N TRP A 134 19.50 8.43 5.94
CA TRP A 134 20.68 9.16 5.49
C TRP A 134 21.24 8.56 4.21
N CYS A 135 21.38 7.24 4.14
CA CYS A 135 21.87 6.54 2.96
C CYS A 135 20.98 6.78 1.74
N PHE A 136 19.65 6.81 1.89
CA PHE A 136 18.76 7.21 0.79
C PHE A 136 19.03 8.63 0.30
N LYS A 137 19.18 9.60 1.22
CA LYS A 137 19.46 11.00 0.88
C LYS A 137 20.81 11.15 0.16
N ASP A 138 21.80 10.33 0.51
CA ASP A 138 23.13 10.34 -0.12
C ASP A 138 23.14 9.64 -1.48
N SER A 139 22.52 8.46 -1.57
CA SER A 139 22.62 7.56 -2.73
C SER A 139 21.59 7.81 -3.82
N CYS A 140 20.39 8.27 -3.45
CA CYS A 140 19.29 8.51 -4.38
C CYS A 140 19.10 10.01 -4.64
N LYS A 141 18.55 10.37 -5.81
CA LYS A 141 18.28 11.76 -6.22
C LYS A 141 16.98 11.83 -7.03
N GLY A 142 16.39 13.02 -7.13
CA GLY A 142 15.20 13.25 -7.97
C GLY A 142 14.03 12.33 -7.64
N GLU A 143 13.44 11.70 -8.66
CA GLU A 143 12.33 10.75 -8.50
C GLU A 143 12.74 9.51 -7.72
N ASP A 144 13.98 9.02 -7.86
CA ASP A 144 14.44 7.84 -7.10
C ASP A 144 14.45 8.12 -5.59
N LEU A 145 14.83 9.33 -5.16
CA LEU A 145 14.77 9.70 -3.74
C LEU A 145 13.32 9.78 -3.23
N LYS A 146 12.39 10.29 -4.05
CA LYS A 146 10.96 10.33 -3.71
C LYS A 146 10.40 8.91 -3.58
N THR A 147 10.71 8.03 -4.53
CA THR A 147 10.32 6.62 -4.50
C THR A 147 10.92 5.92 -3.29
N ALA A 148 12.21 6.10 -3.02
CA ALA A 148 12.87 5.52 -1.84
C ALA A 148 12.19 5.94 -0.53
N LYS A 149 11.89 7.23 -0.36
CA LYS A 149 11.12 7.74 0.79
C LYS A 149 9.73 7.11 0.86
N CYS A 150 8.97 7.13 -0.24
CA CYS A 150 7.62 6.58 -0.31
C CYS A 150 7.60 5.09 0.10
N VAL A 151 8.49 4.28 -0.49
CA VAL A 151 8.57 2.85 -0.23
C VAL A 151 9.05 2.58 1.20
N GLY A 152 10.05 3.30 1.68
CA GLY A 152 10.57 3.13 3.05
C GLY A 152 9.52 3.44 4.11
N GLU A 153 8.77 4.54 3.96
CA GLU A 153 7.67 4.85 4.88
C GLU A 153 6.53 3.83 4.76
N ALA A 154 6.17 3.40 3.54
CA ALA A 154 5.15 2.38 3.31
C ALA A 154 5.53 1.02 3.92
N TRP A 155 6.80 0.63 3.82
CA TRP A 155 7.33 -0.61 4.40
C TRP A 155 7.21 -0.63 5.92
N CYS A 156 7.55 0.47 6.59
CA CYS A 156 7.36 0.58 8.03
C CYS A 156 5.89 0.62 8.43
N ARG A 157 5.03 1.31 7.67
CA ARG A 157 3.59 1.31 7.93
C ARG A 157 2.99 -0.08 7.75
N ALA A 158 3.49 -0.89 6.82
CA ALA A 158 3.10 -2.29 6.66
C ALA A 158 3.54 -3.18 7.84
N ALA A 159 4.52 -2.75 8.64
CA ALA A 159 4.90 -3.35 9.91
C ALA A 159 4.18 -2.71 11.12
N GLY A 160 3.32 -1.71 10.89
CA GLY A 160 2.56 -1.00 11.92
C GLY A 160 3.29 0.18 12.57
N VAL A 161 4.35 0.69 11.93
CA VAL A 161 5.18 1.79 12.45
C VAL A 161 5.13 2.99 11.50
N ASP A 162 4.78 4.17 12.01
CA ASP A 162 4.80 5.41 11.23
C ASP A 162 6.11 6.18 11.45
N ILE A 163 6.92 6.26 10.39
CA ILE A 163 8.22 6.94 10.39
C ILE A 163 8.22 8.24 9.56
N SER A 164 7.05 8.75 9.17
CA SER A 164 6.92 9.97 8.34
C SER A 164 7.64 11.19 8.94
N SER A 165 7.70 11.25 10.28
CA SER A 165 8.43 12.30 11.01
C SER A 165 9.95 12.24 10.86
N ILE A 166 10.52 11.08 10.52
CA ILE A 166 11.98 10.85 10.41
C ILE A 166 12.52 11.30 9.06
N PHE A 167 11.78 11.05 7.98
CA PHE A 167 12.21 11.47 6.64
C PHE A 167 12.18 13.00 6.47
N GLY A 168 11.37 13.71 7.28
CA GLY A 168 11.12 15.15 7.16
C GLY A 168 10.24 15.44 5.94
N SER A 169 9.37 16.44 6.02
CA SER A 169 8.52 16.89 4.90
C SER A 169 9.34 17.29 3.68
#